data_AF-X6CA31-F1
#
_entry.id   AF-X6CA31-F1
#
_cell.length_a   1.000
_cell.length_b   1.000
_cell.length_c   1.000
_cell.angle_alpha   90.00
_cell.angle_beta   90.00
_cell.angle_gamma   90.00
#
_symmetry.space_group_name_H-M   'P 1'
#
loop_
_entity.id
_entity.type
_entity.pdbx_description
1 polymer ?
#
loop_
_entity_poly.entity_id
_entity_poly.type
_entity_poly.pdbx_seq_one_letter_code
_entity_poly.pdbx_strand_id
1 'polypeptide(L)'
;GGLAALAALGLSAPAQAQYQAGGGSATGGNAVAIGNGATTNGNNAVALGTSNSATGDATIAIGYSMSVNGLNSIGIGVFAGATGVNALALGGNAKANGDAASAIGVNSVAAAGAAAFGLNARADGTNSTAIGYVTRATGLRATALGFGATASGLDSIAQGNSAVASNQNAIAIGFQSTATAVNAINLGNRTIAGGGALQDSAIALGTDVLASQVDATAIGRQSKATGTGATAMGRNASAWGNQSIALGLGAQAGVQANTALPNSIAIGTNSLSSGAFATAMGAASTASGANSAAVGFQAQAAGANAAAVGPQANASALDSAAFGNVATASGNFALALGNSAVSSGVGSVAAGSGAQATDVSATAVGNNATATAASASALGLGATASGIDSTALGFGTVANADNSTAVGRQARATGLNSTALGRGAQSSAVNSISLGAGTRATGINSVYLGSSTFATSASGDNAIGIGTDVTASDADAIAMGRDSQATATNAIAVGLQSAALSADSVAIGTGAITDGGKAVAIGFGNQAYGDGAVAIGDPSYASGTGAFTGGANNIANSDGT
;
A
#
# COMPACT_ATOMS: atom_id res chain seq x y z
N GLY A 1 -87.55 59.93 57.28
CA GLY A 1 -86.32 60.74 57.26
C GLY A 1 -85.22 59.94 56.62
N GLY A 2 -84.40 60.59 55.79
CA GLY A 2 -83.05 60.09 55.51
C GLY A 2 -82.78 59.47 54.14
N LEU A 3 -83.42 59.95 53.08
CA LEU A 3 -82.68 60.11 51.81
C LEU A 3 -81.75 61.32 52.00
N ALA A 4 -80.46 61.16 51.67
CA ALA A 4 -79.39 62.16 51.51
C ALA A 4 -78.20 61.98 52.48
N ALA A 5 -77.02 61.99 51.87
CA ALA A 5 -75.68 62.11 52.45
C ALA A 5 -74.91 60.84 52.83
N LEU A 6 -74.71 59.93 51.85
CA LEU A 6 -73.36 59.41 51.60
C LEU A 6 -73.15 58.99 50.13
N ALA A 7 -73.60 59.87 49.22
CA ALA A 7 -73.30 59.84 47.78
C ALA A 7 -72.07 60.71 47.44
N ALA A 8 -71.05 60.74 48.31
CA ALA A 8 -69.94 61.70 48.21
C ALA A 8 -68.53 61.08 48.32
N LEU A 9 -68.37 59.78 48.11
CA LEU A 9 -67.06 59.16 47.89
C LEU A 9 -67.16 58.29 46.64
N GLY A 10 -66.71 58.85 45.51
CA GLY A 10 -66.76 58.25 44.18
C GLY A 10 -66.01 56.92 44.06
N LEU A 11 -66.61 55.86 44.57
CA LEU A 11 -66.34 54.50 44.14
C LEU A 11 -67.19 54.21 42.90
N SER A 12 -66.53 54.32 41.76
CA SER A 12 -66.97 53.85 40.45
C SER A 12 -67.75 52.55 40.55
N ALA A 13 -68.85 52.48 39.79
CA ALA A 13 -69.69 51.30 39.60
C ALA A 13 -68.87 49.99 39.59
N PRO A 14 -69.29 48.93 40.29
CA PRO A 14 -68.79 47.61 39.95
C PRO A 14 -69.21 47.38 38.50
N ALA A 15 -68.21 47.27 37.62
CA ALA A 15 -68.41 46.93 36.23
C ALA A 15 -69.38 45.76 36.16
N GLN A 16 -70.50 45.97 35.48
CA GLN A 16 -71.36 44.89 35.01
C GLN A 16 -70.50 43.97 34.14
N ALA A 17 -69.86 42.97 34.73
CA ALA A 17 -69.51 41.77 34.02
C ALA A 17 -70.85 41.08 33.71
N GLN A 18 -71.42 41.50 32.59
CA GLN A 18 -72.63 41.00 31.98
C GLN A 18 -72.50 39.48 31.86
N TYR A 19 -73.05 38.74 32.84
CA TYR A 19 -73.25 37.30 32.77
C TYR A 19 -74.29 37.02 31.66
N GLN A 20 -73.88 37.09 30.40
CA GLN A 20 -74.52 36.35 29.31
C GLN A 20 -74.07 34.88 29.37
N ALA A 21 -74.28 34.20 30.51
CA ALA A 21 -74.17 32.75 30.60
C ALA A 21 -75.38 32.07 29.94
N GLY A 22 -75.77 32.56 28.75
CA GLY A 22 -76.84 32.01 27.95
C GLY A 22 -76.29 30.99 26.94
N GLY A 23 -76.85 29.78 26.96
CA GLY A 23 -76.95 28.96 25.75
C GLY A 23 -76.03 27.76 25.63
N GLY A 24 -75.50 27.23 26.74
CA GLY A 24 -74.90 25.90 26.75
C GLY A 24 -75.98 24.80 26.79
N SER A 25 -75.84 23.74 26.01
CA SER A 25 -76.71 22.55 26.04
C SER A 25 -75.95 21.37 26.65
N ALA A 26 -76.38 20.89 27.81
CA ALA A 26 -75.81 19.71 28.46
C ALA A 26 -76.87 18.61 28.54
N THR A 27 -76.74 17.55 27.73
CA THR A 27 -77.71 16.45 27.68
C THR A 27 -77.16 15.12 28.21
N GLY A 28 -75.83 15.02 28.40
CA GLY A 28 -75.19 13.85 29.02
C GLY A 28 -75.38 13.80 30.54
N GLY A 29 -75.30 12.62 31.14
CA GLY A 29 -75.36 12.47 32.60
C GLY A 29 -74.17 13.14 33.28
N ASN A 30 -74.40 13.97 34.31
CA ASN A 30 -73.37 14.78 35.00
C ASN A 30 -72.55 15.71 34.09
N ALA A 31 -73.09 16.10 32.93
CA ALA A 31 -72.43 16.99 31.99
C ALA A 31 -72.43 18.45 32.46
N VAL A 32 -71.37 19.19 32.11
CA VAL A 32 -71.25 20.65 32.31
C VAL A 32 -71.10 21.33 30.96
N ALA A 33 -71.96 22.32 30.67
CA ALA A 33 -71.85 23.18 29.48
C ALA A 33 -71.99 24.64 29.92
N ILE A 34 -70.90 25.42 29.82
CA ILE A 34 -70.86 26.82 30.24
C ILE A 34 -70.38 27.68 29.08
N GLY A 35 -71.25 28.56 28.57
CA GLY A 35 -70.95 29.52 27.50
C GLY A 35 -71.84 29.37 26.27
N ASN A 36 -71.87 30.40 25.43
CA ASN A 36 -72.79 30.48 24.30
C ASN A 36 -72.47 29.43 23.23
N GLY A 37 -73.44 28.58 22.87
CA GLY A 37 -73.26 27.54 21.86
C GLY A 37 -72.41 26.35 22.30
N ALA A 38 -72.00 26.27 23.57
CA ALA A 38 -71.35 25.08 24.11
C ALA A 38 -72.33 23.90 24.14
N THR A 39 -71.93 22.73 23.63
CA THR A 39 -72.75 21.51 23.56
C THR A 39 -71.99 20.37 24.24
N THR A 40 -72.61 19.74 25.25
CA THR A 40 -72.03 18.64 26.01
C THR A 40 -73.00 17.47 26.05
N ASN A 41 -72.75 16.44 25.23
CA ASN A 41 -73.64 15.27 25.11
C ASN A 41 -73.08 14.02 25.81
N GLY A 42 -71.77 13.98 26.08
CA GLY A 42 -71.14 12.84 26.75
C GLY A 42 -71.40 12.83 28.26
N ASN A 43 -71.44 11.64 28.84
CA ASN A 43 -71.56 11.47 30.29
C ASN A 43 -70.27 11.95 30.99
N ASN A 44 -70.40 12.70 32.09
CA ASN A 44 -69.30 13.28 32.86
C ASN A 44 -68.39 14.22 32.05
N ALA A 45 -68.89 14.78 30.95
CA ALA A 45 -68.13 15.68 30.08
C ALA A 45 -68.24 17.15 30.52
N VAL A 46 -67.24 17.97 30.16
CA VAL A 46 -67.17 19.39 30.49
C VAL A 46 -66.87 20.19 29.23
N ALA A 47 -67.73 21.17 28.91
CA ALA A 47 -67.46 22.21 27.92
C ALA A 47 -67.52 23.60 28.57
N LEU A 48 -66.45 24.38 28.43
CA LEU A 48 -66.32 25.73 28.97
C LEU A 48 -65.84 26.70 27.87
N GLY A 49 -66.66 27.71 27.57
CA GLY A 49 -66.42 28.75 26.59
C GLY A 49 -67.44 28.76 25.44
N THR A 50 -67.09 29.34 24.30
CA THR A 50 -68.05 29.61 23.21
C THR A 50 -67.96 28.58 22.11
N SER A 51 -69.10 28.06 21.65
CA SER A 51 -69.24 27.13 20.50
C SER A 51 -68.42 25.84 20.61
N ASN A 52 -68.21 25.34 21.82
CA ASN A 52 -67.44 24.11 22.05
C ASN A 52 -68.34 22.88 21.98
N SER A 53 -67.89 21.82 21.32
CA SER A 53 -68.56 20.52 21.28
C SER A 53 -67.79 19.50 22.12
N ALA A 54 -68.45 18.91 23.12
CA ALA A 54 -67.93 17.88 24.03
C ALA A 54 -68.87 16.66 24.04
N THR A 55 -68.83 15.84 22.98
CA THR A 55 -69.80 14.74 22.79
C THR A 55 -69.32 13.37 23.26
N GLY A 56 -68.02 13.21 23.52
CA GLY A 56 -67.48 11.97 24.07
C GLY A 56 -67.68 11.90 25.58
N ASP A 57 -67.85 10.69 26.12
CA ASP A 57 -67.91 10.48 27.58
C ASP A 57 -66.57 10.89 28.23
N ALA A 58 -66.63 11.50 29.41
CA ALA A 58 -65.49 12.00 30.19
C ALA A 58 -64.58 13.00 29.45
N THR A 59 -65.12 13.75 28.49
CA THR A 59 -64.35 14.76 27.74
C THR A 59 -64.17 16.07 28.49
N ILE A 60 -63.10 16.80 28.17
CA ILE A 60 -62.85 18.17 28.67
C ILE A 60 -62.57 19.09 27.48
N ALA A 61 -63.43 20.07 27.24
CA ALA A 61 -63.29 21.08 26.20
C ALA A 61 -63.26 22.49 26.82
N ILE A 62 -62.09 23.14 26.87
CA ILE A 62 -61.94 24.50 27.44
C ILE A 62 -61.38 25.52 26.42
N GLY A 63 -62.17 26.54 26.04
CA GLY A 63 -61.76 27.57 25.07
C GLY A 63 -62.82 27.99 24.05
N TYR A 64 -62.46 28.08 22.77
CA TYR A 64 -63.33 28.64 21.70
C TYR A 64 -63.43 27.73 20.48
N SER A 65 -64.66 27.44 20.04
CA SER A 65 -64.99 26.73 18.80
C SER A 65 -64.28 25.37 18.65
N MET A 66 -64.19 24.60 19.74
CA MET A 66 -63.51 23.31 19.74
C MET A 66 -64.44 22.14 19.39
N SER A 67 -63.84 21.02 18.99
CA SER A 67 -64.51 19.75 18.70
C SER A 67 -63.83 18.60 19.44
N VAL A 68 -64.23 18.34 20.68
CA VAL A 68 -63.63 17.34 21.60
C VAL A 68 -64.63 16.19 21.77
N ASN A 69 -64.56 15.22 20.86
CA ASN A 69 -65.64 14.23 20.69
C ASN A 69 -65.22 12.79 20.99
N GLY A 70 -63.93 12.53 21.22
CA GLY A 70 -63.44 11.18 21.54
C GLY A 70 -63.69 10.82 23.00
N LEU A 71 -63.93 9.55 23.31
CA LEU A 71 -64.04 9.06 24.70
C LEU A 71 -62.78 9.43 25.49
N ASN A 72 -62.93 10.00 26.70
CA ASN A 72 -61.83 10.40 27.59
C ASN A 72 -60.81 11.36 26.92
N SER A 73 -61.29 12.21 26.00
CA SER A 73 -60.42 13.16 25.29
C SER A 73 -60.41 14.55 25.92
N ILE A 74 -59.30 15.27 25.74
CA ILE A 74 -59.07 16.60 26.31
C ILE A 74 -58.71 17.57 25.18
N GLY A 75 -59.45 18.66 25.07
CA GLY A 75 -59.18 19.79 24.18
C GLY A 75 -59.13 21.10 24.94
N ILE A 76 -58.04 21.85 24.77
CA ILE A 76 -57.88 23.18 25.39
C ILE A 76 -57.30 24.14 24.35
N GLY A 77 -57.96 25.28 24.12
CA GLY A 77 -57.47 26.34 23.22
C GLY A 77 -58.53 26.88 22.27
N VAL A 78 -58.12 27.19 21.03
CA VAL A 78 -58.98 27.81 20.01
C VAL A 78 -59.02 26.89 18.81
N PHE A 79 -60.19 26.44 18.37
CA PHE A 79 -60.34 25.47 17.28
C PHE A 79 -59.63 24.12 17.50
N ALA A 80 -59.28 23.78 18.75
CA ALA A 80 -58.70 22.47 19.07
C ALA A 80 -59.70 21.35 18.78
N GLY A 81 -59.23 20.23 18.24
CA GLY A 81 -60.03 19.05 17.93
C GLY A 81 -59.39 17.79 18.49
N ALA A 82 -60.04 17.13 19.45
CA ALA A 82 -59.63 15.83 19.97
C ALA A 82 -60.75 14.82 19.71
N THR A 83 -60.64 14.08 18.61
CA THR A 83 -61.71 13.19 18.13
C THR A 83 -61.44 11.72 18.41
N GLY A 84 -60.19 11.34 18.66
CA GLY A 84 -59.84 9.98 19.04
C GLY A 84 -60.07 9.66 20.52
N VAL A 85 -60.21 8.38 20.84
CA VAL A 85 -60.30 7.89 22.22
C VAL A 85 -59.00 8.20 22.97
N ASN A 86 -59.06 8.73 24.19
CA ASN A 86 -57.89 9.16 24.98
C ASN A 86 -57.01 10.23 24.29
N ALA A 87 -57.57 11.00 23.36
CA ALA A 87 -56.81 12.01 22.62
C ALA A 87 -56.60 13.31 23.43
N LEU A 88 -55.48 13.99 23.20
CA LEU A 88 -55.13 15.28 23.81
C LEU A 88 -54.84 16.32 22.72
N ALA A 89 -55.61 17.41 22.66
CA ALA A 89 -55.39 18.55 21.78
C ALA A 89 -55.23 19.85 22.57
N LEU A 90 -54.03 20.44 22.61
CA LEU A 90 -53.73 21.66 23.36
C LEU A 90 -53.12 22.73 22.46
N GLY A 91 -53.83 23.84 22.23
CA GLY A 91 -53.35 24.97 21.42
C GLY A 91 -54.33 25.42 20.33
N GLY A 92 -53.89 26.36 19.49
CA GLY A 92 -54.71 26.88 18.40
C GLY A 92 -54.76 25.91 17.22
N ASN A 93 -55.93 25.40 16.85
CA ASN A 93 -56.12 24.45 15.75
C ASN A 93 -55.26 23.17 15.88
N ALA A 94 -54.98 22.74 17.12
CA ALA A 94 -54.37 21.44 17.41
C ALA A 94 -55.37 20.32 17.12
N LYS A 95 -54.97 19.28 16.39
CA LYS A 95 -55.85 18.19 15.94
C LYS A 95 -55.30 16.81 16.33
N ALA A 96 -55.86 16.23 17.37
CA ALA A 96 -55.60 14.86 17.80
C ALA A 96 -56.70 13.94 17.23
N ASN A 97 -56.50 13.47 16.01
CA ASN A 97 -57.55 12.86 15.19
C ASN A 97 -57.77 11.36 15.48
N GLY A 98 -56.73 10.65 15.92
CA GLY A 98 -56.77 9.21 16.18
C GLY A 98 -56.71 8.86 17.66
N ASP A 99 -56.98 7.59 17.97
CA ASP A 99 -56.94 7.10 19.35
C ASP A 99 -55.55 7.25 19.97
N ALA A 100 -55.49 7.67 21.22
CA ALA A 100 -54.29 7.99 21.98
C ALA A 100 -53.37 9.05 21.33
N ALA A 101 -53.90 9.86 20.40
CA ALA A 101 -53.15 10.93 19.75
C ALA A 101 -52.90 12.11 20.69
N SER A 102 -51.72 12.72 20.63
CA SER A 102 -51.38 13.92 21.39
C SER A 102 -50.90 15.03 20.45
N ALA A 103 -51.69 16.09 20.28
CA ALA A 103 -51.36 17.27 19.49
C ALA A 103 -51.25 18.50 20.41
N ILE A 104 -50.04 19.05 20.57
CA ILE A 104 -49.77 20.22 21.43
C ILE A 104 -49.08 21.29 20.61
N GLY A 105 -49.57 22.52 20.63
CA GLY A 105 -49.07 23.65 19.84
C GLY A 105 -50.08 24.13 18.79
N VAL A 106 -49.66 25.10 17.98
CA VAL A 106 -50.55 25.71 16.98
C VAL A 106 -50.46 24.92 15.67
N ASN A 107 -51.62 24.59 15.08
CA ASN A 107 -51.75 23.78 13.86
C ASN A 107 -51.04 22.41 13.95
N SER A 108 -50.87 21.87 15.15
CA SER A 108 -50.31 20.53 15.32
C SER A 108 -51.34 19.47 14.90
N VAL A 109 -50.90 18.37 14.30
CA VAL A 109 -51.79 17.28 13.87
C VAL A 109 -51.18 15.94 14.26
N ALA A 110 -51.94 15.11 14.97
CA ALA A 110 -51.52 13.77 15.39
C ALA A 110 -52.55 12.71 14.95
N ALA A 111 -52.06 11.67 14.27
CA ALA A 111 -52.80 10.45 13.93
C ALA A 111 -52.85 9.47 15.13
N ALA A 112 -53.40 8.28 14.93
CA ALA A 112 -53.56 7.28 15.99
C ALA A 112 -52.21 6.90 16.62
N GLY A 113 -52.14 6.95 17.95
CA GLY A 113 -50.95 6.68 18.76
C GLY A 113 -49.79 7.66 18.54
N ALA A 114 -50.02 8.76 17.81
CA ALA A 114 -48.96 9.69 17.40
C ALA A 114 -48.83 10.89 18.36
N ALA A 115 -47.65 11.50 18.38
CA ALA A 115 -47.34 12.67 19.19
C ALA A 115 -46.84 13.83 18.30
N ALA A 116 -47.56 14.94 18.28
CA ALA A 116 -47.23 16.15 17.53
C ALA A 116 -47.09 17.35 18.46
N PHE A 117 -45.87 17.83 18.69
CA PHE A 117 -45.57 18.91 19.62
C PHE A 117 -44.87 20.09 18.94
N GLY A 118 -45.51 21.25 18.88
CA GLY A 118 -44.95 22.49 18.33
C GLY A 118 -45.83 23.17 17.29
N LEU A 119 -45.29 24.17 16.59
CA LEU A 119 -46.00 24.94 15.58
C LEU A 119 -45.91 24.25 14.22
N ASN A 120 -47.07 23.93 13.64
CA ASN A 120 -47.20 23.16 12.39
C ASN A 120 -46.50 21.78 12.47
N ALA A 121 -46.38 21.19 13.66
CA ALA A 121 -45.86 19.84 13.84
C ALA A 121 -46.91 18.81 13.37
N ARG A 122 -46.58 17.96 12.41
CA ARG A 122 -47.49 16.96 11.84
C ARG A 122 -46.96 15.55 12.04
N ALA A 123 -47.58 14.79 12.92
CA ALA A 123 -47.38 13.37 13.12
C ALA A 123 -48.54 12.60 12.45
N ASP A 124 -48.53 12.58 11.10
CA ASP A 124 -49.60 12.01 10.27
C ASP A 124 -49.53 10.47 10.19
N GLY A 125 -48.37 9.87 10.48
CA GLY A 125 -48.21 8.41 10.54
C GLY A 125 -48.73 7.83 11.86
N THR A 126 -49.27 6.61 11.83
CA THR A 126 -49.64 5.88 13.06
C THR A 126 -48.41 5.65 13.93
N ASN A 127 -48.53 5.82 15.25
CA ASN A 127 -47.42 5.73 16.20
C ASN A 127 -46.21 6.62 15.88
N SER A 128 -46.39 7.69 15.10
CA SER A 128 -45.31 8.59 14.71
C SER A 128 -45.09 9.70 15.75
N THR A 129 -43.91 10.33 15.73
CA THR A 129 -43.56 11.43 16.62
C THR A 129 -43.04 12.61 15.79
N ALA A 130 -43.66 13.79 15.91
CA ALA A 130 -43.22 15.03 15.29
C ALA A 130 -43.06 16.12 16.35
N ILE A 131 -41.83 16.62 16.58
CA ILE A 131 -41.56 17.63 17.61
C ILE A 131 -40.74 18.78 17.02
N GLY A 132 -41.27 20.01 17.10
CA GLY A 132 -40.58 21.23 16.71
C GLY A 132 -41.39 22.14 15.78
N TYR A 133 -40.71 22.88 14.91
CA TYR A 133 -41.33 23.84 13.99
C TYR A 133 -41.41 23.24 12.59
N VAL A 134 -42.62 23.13 12.03
CA VAL A 134 -42.86 22.59 10.67
C VAL A 134 -42.26 21.19 10.48
N THR A 135 -42.32 20.36 11.52
CA THR A 135 -41.88 18.95 11.43
C THR A 135 -42.96 18.07 10.82
N ARG A 136 -42.56 17.03 10.10
CA ARG A 136 -43.47 16.11 9.39
C ARG A 136 -43.03 14.67 9.56
N ALA A 137 -43.69 13.93 10.46
CA ALA A 137 -43.58 12.48 10.57
C ALA A 137 -44.80 11.83 9.88
N THR A 138 -44.65 11.44 8.61
CA THR A 138 -45.75 10.90 7.79
C THR A 138 -45.69 9.38 7.64
N GLY A 139 -44.53 8.76 7.88
CA GLY A 139 -44.39 7.31 7.87
C GLY A 139 -44.91 6.66 9.15
N LEU A 140 -45.32 5.39 9.06
CA LEU A 140 -45.66 4.56 10.21
C LEU A 140 -44.44 4.45 11.15
N ARG A 141 -44.63 4.72 12.44
CA ARG A 141 -43.57 4.76 13.48
C ARG A 141 -42.39 5.70 13.16
N ALA A 142 -42.60 6.68 12.28
CA ALA A 142 -41.57 7.66 11.93
C ALA A 142 -41.35 8.67 13.06
N THR A 143 -40.13 9.18 13.19
CA THR A 143 -39.75 10.19 14.19
C THR A 143 -39.12 11.40 13.50
N ALA A 144 -39.73 12.58 13.63
CA ALA A 144 -39.24 13.85 13.08
C ALA A 144 -39.03 14.88 14.20
N LEU A 145 -37.80 15.33 14.43
CA LEU A 145 -37.43 16.24 15.53
C LEU A 145 -36.63 17.44 14.99
N GLY A 146 -37.07 18.68 15.24
CA GLY A 146 -36.30 19.89 14.92
C GLY A 146 -37.06 20.96 14.12
N PHE A 147 -36.38 21.61 13.18
CA PHE A 147 -36.94 22.69 12.35
C PHE A 147 -37.06 22.18 10.91
N GLY A 148 -38.27 22.01 10.38
CA GLY A 148 -38.46 21.49 9.01
C GLY A 148 -38.04 20.02 8.81
N ALA A 149 -37.80 19.27 9.89
CA ALA A 149 -37.43 17.86 9.80
C ALA A 149 -38.59 17.02 9.23
N THR A 150 -38.30 16.15 8.26
CA THR A 150 -39.29 15.32 7.56
C THR A 150 -38.88 13.85 7.59
N ALA A 151 -39.69 13.02 8.24
CA ALA A 151 -39.56 11.57 8.28
C ALA A 151 -40.79 10.93 7.60
N SER A 152 -40.66 10.49 6.34
CA SER A 152 -41.76 9.92 5.56
C SER A 152 -41.68 8.41 5.34
N GLY A 153 -40.53 7.81 5.63
CA GLY A 153 -40.35 6.36 5.54
C GLY A 153 -40.92 5.61 6.74
N LEU A 154 -41.22 4.33 6.54
CA LEU A 154 -41.51 3.38 7.63
C LEU A 154 -40.33 3.29 8.59
N ASP A 155 -40.54 3.40 9.90
CA ASP A 155 -39.49 3.32 10.92
C ASP A 155 -38.33 4.34 10.72
N SER A 156 -38.60 5.44 10.01
CA SER A 156 -37.59 6.45 9.68
C SER A 156 -37.36 7.47 10.80
N ILE A 157 -36.15 8.00 10.88
CA ILE A 157 -35.75 9.01 11.88
C ILE A 157 -35.14 10.22 11.15
N ALA A 158 -35.75 11.39 11.31
CA ALA A 158 -35.22 12.67 10.86
C ALA A 158 -35.03 13.61 12.05
N GLN A 159 -33.79 14.00 12.36
CA GLN A 159 -33.49 14.90 13.46
C GLN A 159 -32.58 16.04 13.00
N GLY A 160 -32.97 17.29 13.24
CA GLY A 160 -32.18 18.48 12.93
C GLY A 160 -32.95 19.53 12.12
N ASN A 161 -32.22 20.52 11.61
CA ASN A 161 -32.81 21.53 10.75
C ASN A 161 -32.81 21.01 9.31
N SER A 162 -34.01 20.91 8.72
CA SER A 162 -34.25 20.44 7.35
C SER A 162 -33.69 19.03 7.07
N ALA A 163 -33.64 18.17 8.10
CA ALA A 163 -33.27 16.77 7.95
C ALA A 163 -34.38 15.99 7.23
N VAL A 164 -34.03 15.10 6.30
CA VAL A 164 -34.98 14.34 5.48
C VAL A 164 -34.64 12.85 5.50
N ALA A 165 -35.58 12.03 5.98
CA ALA A 165 -35.53 10.58 5.96
C ALA A 165 -36.78 10.02 5.25
N SER A 166 -36.64 9.56 4.00
CA SER A 166 -37.82 9.34 3.13
C SER A 166 -38.23 7.89 2.90
N ASN A 167 -37.40 6.92 3.27
CA ASN A 167 -37.60 5.49 3.01
C ASN A 167 -37.45 4.62 4.26
N GLN A 168 -37.75 3.33 4.14
CA GLN A 168 -37.77 2.39 5.27
C GLN A 168 -36.43 2.36 6.01
N ASN A 169 -36.48 2.45 7.34
CA ASN A 169 -35.32 2.44 8.24
C ASN A 169 -34.30 3.56 7.97
N ALA A 170 -34.66 4.58 7.19
CA ALA A 170 -33.74 5.68 6.88
C ALA A 170 -33.50 6.54 8.12
N ILE A 171 -32.24 6.88 8.38
CA ILE A 171 -31.83 7.72 9.51
C ILE A 171 -31.09 8.95 8.99
N ALA A 172 -31.65 10.14 9.20
CA ALA A 172 -31.04 11.42 8.85
C ALA A 172 -30.92 12.30 10.10
N ILE A 173 -29.70 12.55 10.58
CA ILE A 173 -29.45 13.34 11.79
C ILE A 173 -28.45 14.46 11.48
N GLY A 174 -28.85 15.72 11.61
CA GLY A 174 -28.00 16.90 11.42
C GLY A 174 -28.63 18.00 10.56
N PHE A 175 -27.83 19.01 10.23
CA PHE A 175 -28.26 20.13 9.37
C PHE A 175 -28.33 19.69 7.91
N GLN A 176 -29.52 19.75 7.32
CA GLN A 176 -29.81 19.33 5.94
C GLN A 176 -29.41 17.88 5.63
N SER A 177 -29.30 17.01 6.64
CA SER A 177 -28.98 15.60 6.43
C SER A 177 -30.07 14.94 5.57
N THR A 178 -29.67 14.03 4.68
CA THR A 178 -30.56 13.42 3.69
C THR A 178 -30.27 11.92 3.62
N ALA A 179 -31.25 11.10 3.95
CA ALA A 179 -31.23 9.63 3.80
C ALA A 179 -32.49 9.21 3.04
N THR A 180 -32.34 8.92 1.74
CA THR A 180 -33.47 8.78 0.81
C THR A 180 -33.68 7.37 0.28
N ALA A 181 -32.97 6.38 0.81
CA ALA A 181 -33.03 4.99 0.35
C ALA A 181 -33.27 4.04 1.53
N VAL A 182 -33.50 2.74 1.24
CA VAL A 182 -33.80 1.77 2.29
C VAL A 182 -32.56 1.50 3.12
N ASN A 183 -32.69 1.48 4.45
CA ASN A 183 -31.59 1.29 5.41
C ASN A 183 -30.45 2.34 5.31
N ALA A 184 -30.67 3.48 4.64
CA ALA A 184 -29.66 4.51 4.49
C ALA A 184 -29.44 5.29 5.80
N ILE A 185 -28.18 5.57 6.13
CA ILE A 185 -27.79 6.30 7.35
C ILE A 185 -26.98 7.53 6.97
N ASN A 186 -27.46 8.72 7.32
CA ASN A 186 -26.76 9.99 7.14
C ASN A 186 -26.70 10.79 8.45
N LEU A 187 -25.55 10.81 9.10
CA LEU A 187 -25.30 11.55 10.34
C LEU A 187 -24.27 12.64 10.08
N GLY A 188 -24.67 13.90 10.22
CA GLY A 188 -23.79 15.06 10.10
C GLY A 188 -24.42 16.21 9.33
N ASN A 189 -23.63 17.23 9.06
CA ASN A 189 -24.04 18.43 8.35
C ASN A 189 -23.76 18.31 6.85
N ARG A 190 -24.77 18.65 6.07
CA ARG A 190 -24.68 18.82 4.62
C ARG A 190 -24.70 20.32 4.31
N THR A 191 -23.60 20.83 3.78
CA THR A 191 -23.48 22.20 3.27
C THR A 191 -23.47 22.26 1.74
N ILE A 192 -23.24 21.12 1.07
CA ILE A 192 -23.25 20.99 -0.39
C ILE A 192 -24.45 20.19 -0.92
N ALA A 193 -24.94 20.57 -2.10
CA ALA A 193 -25.91 19.76 -2.84
C ALA A 193 -25.26 18.45 -3.35
N GLY A 194 -26.07 17.40 -3.51
CA GLY A 194 -25.64 16.08 -3.97
C GLY A 194 -24.88 15.20 -2.96
N GLY A 195 -24.63 15.63 -1.72
CA GLY A 195 -24.00 14.80 -0.67
C GLY A 195 -24.92 13.73 -0.05
N GLY A 196 -24.49 13.11 1.05
CA GLY A 196 -25.30 12.22 1.89
C GLY A 196 -25.29 10.74 1.47
N ALA A 197 -26.20 9.97 2.07
CA ALA A 197 -26.45 8.56 1.77
C ALA A 197 -27.62 8.46 0.78
N LEU A 198 -27.30 8.22 -0.49
CA LEU A 198 -28.24 8.39 -1.60
C LEU A 198 -28.80 7.08 -2.16
N GLN A 199 -28.28 5.93 -1.71
CA GLN A 199 -28.64 4.60 -2.22
C GLN A 199 -28.83 3.60 -1.09
N ASP A 200 -29.35 2.42 -1.41
CA ASP A 200 -29.68 1.38 -0.44
C ASP A 200 -28.48 0.98 0.41
N SER A 201 -28.72 0.86 1.72
CA SER A 201 -27.71 0.53 2.74
C SER A 201 -26.49 1.46 2.76
N ALA A 202 -26.54 2.62 2.10
CA ALA A 202 -25.43 3.56 2.10
C ALA A 202 -25.28 4.23 3.48
N ILE A 203 -24.03 4.43 3.89
CA ILE A 203 -23.67 5.05 5.18
C ILE A 203 -22.83 6.30 4.90
N ALA A 204 -23.30 7.46 5.38
CA ALA A 204 -22.61 8.74 5.32
C ALA A 204 -22.49 9.33 6.72
N LEU A 205 -21.27 9.43 7.27
CA LEU A 205 -21.04 9.96 8.61
C LEU A 205 -20.05 11.14 8.57
N GLY A 206 -20.52 12.36 8.85
CA GLY A 206 -19.71 13.57 9.00
C GLY A 206 -20.15 14.72 8.10
N THR A 207 -19.21 15.60 7.74
CA THR A 207 -19.49 16.86 7.04
C THR A 207 -19.27 16.73 5.54
N ASP A 208 -20.28 17.06 4.73
CA ASP A 208 -20.19 17.07 3.26
C ASP A 208 -19.71 15.74 2.66
N VAL A 209 -20.12 14.64 3.28
CA VAL A 209 -19.82 13.28 2.86
C VAL A 209 -20.68 12.89 1.66
N LEU A 210 -20.17 12.04 0.78
CA LEU A 210 -20.90 11.47 -0.35
C LEU A 210 -20.79 9.94 -0.34
N ALA A 211 -21.89 9.24 -0.09
CA ALA A 211 -22.05 7.80 -0.30
C ALA A 211 -23.15 7.59 -1.35
N SER A 212 -22.74 7.43 -2.62
CA SER A 212 -23.64 7.57 -3.77
C SER A 212 -24.07 6.28 -4.44
N GLN A 213 -23.58 5.13 -3.99
CA GLN A 213 -23.87 3.80 -4.56
C GLN A 213 -24.38 2.84 -3.46
N VAL A 214 -24.96 1.72 -3.88
CA VAL A 214 -25.44 0.65 -2.98
C VAL A 214 -24.29 0.14 -2.10
N ASP A 215 -24.56 -0.07 -0.82
CA ASP A 215 -23.60 -0.52 0.21
C ASP A 215 -22.35 0.36 0.37
N ALA A 216 -22.37 1.60 -0.15
CA ALA A 216 -21.25 2.52 -0.03
C ALA A 216 -21.16 3.09 1.40
N THR A 217 -19.94 3.10 1.95
CA THR A 217 -19.66 3.67 3.29
C THR A 217 -18.69 4.83 3.16
N ALA A 218 -19.09 6.02 3.58
CA ALA A 218 -18.23 7.19 3.62
C ALA A 218 -18.26 7.84 5.02
N ILE A 219 -17.08 8.10 5.59
CA ILE A 219 -16.92 8.62 6.96
C ILE A 219 -15.87 9.73 6.98
N GLY A 220 -16.16 10.87 7.60
CA GLY A 220 -15.23 11.98 7.78
C GLY A 220 -15.73 13.31 7.20
N ARG A 221 -14.81 14.12 6.68
CA ARG A 221 -15.12 15.42 6.08
C ARG A 221 -14.79 15.38 4.60
N GLN A 222 -15.77 15.68 3.74
CA GLN A 222 -15.62 15.62 2.28
C GLN A 222 -15.13 14.25 1.78
N SER A 223 -15.45 13.16 2.50
CA SER A 223 -15.15 11.79 2.03
C SER A 223 -16.15 11.38 0.96
N LYS A 224 -15.69 10.58 -0.01
CA LYS A 224 -16.46 10.18 -1.20
C LYS A 224 -16.33 8.69 -1.43
N ALA A 225 -17.40 7.94 -1.21
CA ALA A 225 -17.55 6.55 -1.65
C ALA A 225 -18.56 6.52 -2.81
N THR A 226 -18.06 6.40 -4.04
CA THR A 226 -18.87 6.48 -5.27
C THR A 226 -18.84 5.21 -6.12
N GLY A 227 -18.14 4.17 -5.67
CA GLY A 227 -18.26 2.82 -6.21
C GLY A 227 -19.25 1.97 -5.40
N THR A 228 -19.80 0.92 -6.02
CA THR A 228 -20.71 -0.02 -5.32
C THR A 228 -19.93 -0.79 -4.24
N GLY A 229 -20.42 -0.81 -3.01
CA GLY A 229 -19.71 -1.41 -1.86
C GLY A 229 -18.37 -0.73 -1.50
N ALA A 230 -18.13 0.49 -1.98
CA ALA A 230 -16.88 1.21 -1.71
C ALA A 230 -16.85 1.75 -0.28
N THR A 231 -15.66 1.81 0.32
CA THR A 231 -15.44 2.37 1.66
C THR A 231 -14.45 3.51 1.62
N ALA A 232 -14.85 4.72 2.02
CA ALA A 232 -13.99 5.89 2.13
C ALA A 232 -14.01 6.46 3.56
N MET A 233 -12.91 6.39 4.29
CA MET A 233 -12.81 6.92 5.66
C MET A 233 -11.66 7.92 5.80
N GLY A 234 -11.97 9.14 6.20
CA GLY A 234 -11.00 10.20 6.42
C GLY A 234 -11.33 11.49 5.68
N ARG A 235 -10.64 12.55 6.05
CA ARG A 235 -10.80 13.87 5.42
C ARG A 235 -10.34 13.79 3.96
N ASN A 236 -11.20 14.15 3.01
CA ASN A 236 -10.94 14.05 1.57
C ASN A 236 -10.64 12.63 1.04
N ALA A 237 -10.94 11.56 1.80
CA ALA A 237 -10.77 10.19 1.30
C ALA A 237 -11.72 9.92 0.12
N SER A 238 -11.24 9.28 -0.94
CA SER A 238 -12.04 9.02 -2.15
C SER A 238 -11.89 7.57 -2.62
N ALA A 239 -12.98 6.81 -2.59
CA ALA A 239 -13.09 5.44 -3.07
C ALA A 239 -14.02 5.44 -4.30
N TRP A 240 -13.43 5.44 -5.50
CA TRP A 240 -14.15 5.58 -6.77
C TRP A 240 -14.45 4.25 -7.45
N GLY A 241 -13.63 3.23 -7.24
CA GLY A 241 -13.82 1.89 -7.79
C GLY A 241 -14.89 1.06 -7.06
N ASN A 242 -15.51 0.09 -7.73
CA ASN A 242 -16.38 -0.89 -7.05
C ASN A 242 -15.58 -1.68 -6.00
N GLN A 243 -16.13 -1.87 -4.81
CA GLN A 243 -15.49 -2.54 -3.68
C GLN A 243 -14.11 -1.95 -3.30
N SER A 244 -13.86 -0.69 -3.67
CA SER A 244 -12.61 -0.01 -3.36
C SER A 244 -12.58 0.48 -1.92
N ILE A 245 -11.37 0.58 -1.35
CA ILE A 245 -11.16 0.97 0.05
C ILE A 245 -10.17 2.14 0.07
N ALA A 246 -10.59 3.31 0.56
CA ALA A 246 -9.75 4.49 0.75
C ALA A 246 -9.76 4.92 2.22
N LEU A 247 -8.68 4.67 2.96
CA LEU A 247 -8.59 4.96 4.40
C LEU A 247 -7.44 5.93 4.69
N GLY A 248 -7.76 7.11 5.21
CA GLY A 248 -6.78 8.12 5.60
C GLY A 248 -7.05 9.50 4.99
N LEU A 249 -6.31 10.50 5.46
CA LEU A 249 -6.39 11.85 4.92
C LEU A 249 -5.98 11.85 3.44
N GLY A 250 -6.91 12.18 2.54
CA GLY A 250 -6.63 12.29 1.11
C GLY A 250 -6.29 10.96 0.43
N ALA A 251 -6.57 9.81 1.05
CA ALA A 251 -6.40 8.50 0.41
C ALA A 251 -7.31 8.39 -0.83
N GLN A 252 -6.79 7.86 -1.93
CA GLN A 252 -7.49 7.74 -3.21
C GLN A 252 -7.39 6.31 -3.75
N ALA A 253 -8.54 5.63 -3.84
CA ALA A 253 -8.65 4.30 -4.42
C ALA A 253 -9.52 4.35 -5.70
N GLY A 254 -8.91 4.02 -6.84
CA GLY A 254 -9.46 4.12 -8.19
C GLY A 254 -9.09 5.45 -8.87
N VAL A 255 -9.83 5.80 -9.92
CA VAL A 255 -9.75 7.10 -10.62
C VAL A 255 -11.16 7.68 -10.75
N GLN A 256 -11.32 8.99 -10.54
CA GLN A 256 -12.63 9.65 -10.44
C GLN A 256 -13.58 9.36 -11.62
N ALA A 257 -13.04 9.21 -12.83
CA ALA A 257 -13.81 8.95 -14.04
C ALA A 257 -13.92 7.45 -14.40
N ASN A 258 -13.33 6.56 -13.60
CA ASN A 258 -13.22 5.15 -13.95
C ASN A 258 -13.68 4.24 -12.79
N THR A 259 -14.99 3.98 -12.75
CA THR A 259 -15.59 3.01 -11.83
C THR A 259 -15.25 1.55 -12.20
N ALA A 260 -14.65 1.31 -13.38
CA ALA A 260 -14.20 0.00 -13.84
C ALA A 260 -12.83 -0.42 -13.28
N LEU A 261 -12.31 0.28 -12.27
CA LEU A 261 -11.16 -0.15 -11.48
C LEU A 261 -11.65 -0.78 -10.17
N PRO A 262 -12.12 -2.03 -10.18
CA PRO A 262 -12.64 -2.66 -8.98
C PRO A 262 -11.51 -3.02 -8.01
N ASN A 263 -11.87 -3.17 -6.74
CA ASN A 263 -11.03 -3.75 -5.69
C ASN A 263 -9.68 -3.03 -5.45
N SER A 264 -9.54 -1.76 -5.81
CA SER A 264 -8.37 -0.95 -5.46
C SER A 264 -8.37 -0.60 -3.97
N ILE A 265 -7.23 -0.70 -3.29
CA ILE A 265 -7.07 -0.40 -1.87
C ILE A 265 -6.02 0.70 -1.70
N ALA A 266 -6.37 1.80 -1.03
CA ALA A 266 -5.48 2.88 -0.64
C ALA A 266 -5.60 3.15 0.87
N ILE A 267 -4.55 2.87 1.64
CA ILE A 267 -4.54 3.02 3.11
C ILE A 267 -3.33 3.87 3.51
N GLY A 268 -3.59 5.03 4.09
CA GLY A 268 -2.56 5.98 4.55
C GLY A 268 -2.78 7.39 3.98
N THR A 269 -2.19 8.38 4.65
CA THR A 269 -2.27 9.78 4.24
C THR A 269 -1.73 9.96 2.82
N ASN A 270 -2.56 10.50 1.93
CA ASN A 270 -2.25 10.72 0.51
C ASN A 270 -1.78 9.45 -0.23
N SER A 271 -2.19 8.26 0.22
CA SER A 271 -1.98 7.02 -0.55
C SER A 271 -2.82 7.04 -1.83
N LEU A 272 -2.28 6.53 -2.93
CA LEU A 272 -2.91 6.48 -4.24
C LEU A 272 -2.85 5.06 -4.79
N SER A 273 -4.01 4.44 -4.97
CA SER A 273 -4.16 3.20 -5.72
C SER A 273 -4.98 3.48 -6.96
N SER A 274 -4.34 3.60 -8.13
CA SER A 274 -4.99 3.96 -9.40
C SER A 274 -5.02 2.82 -10.43
N GLY A 275 -4.34 1.71 -10.16
CA GLY A 275 -4.45 0.48 -10.95
C GLY A 275 -5.65 -0.37 -10.56
N ALA A 276 -6.16 -1.17 -11.50
CA ALA A 276 -7.19 -2.18 -11.19
C ALA A 276 -6.61 -3.23 -10.23
N PHE A 277 -7.36 -3.64 -9.20
CA PHE A 277 -6.87 -4.58 -8.15
C PHE A 277 -5.58 -4.13 -7.42
N ALA A 278 -5.20 -2.86 -7.54
CA ALA A 278 -3.94 -2.38 -6.97
C ALA A 278 -4.08 -2.09 -5.47
N THR A 279 -3.00 -2.25 -4.72
CA THR A 279 -2.94 -2.00 -3.28
C THR A 279 -1.83 -1.02 -2.95
N ALA A 280 -2.18 0.16 -2.44
CA ALA A 280 -1.26 1.15 -1.90
C ALA A 280 -1.46 1.27 -0.39
N MET A 281 -0.45 0.91 0.41
CA MET A 281 -0.49 0.99 1.87
C MET A 281 0.73 1.74 2.41
N GLY A 282 0.51 2.84 3.10
CA GLY A 282 1.54 3.73 3.62
C GLY A 282 1.33 5.17 3.17
N ALA A 283 1.85 6.12 3.95
CA ALA A 283 1.72 7.53 3.60
C ALA A 283 2.44 7.82 2.28
N ALA A 284 1.74 8.49 1.35
CA ALA A 284 2.20 8.80 0.01
C ALA A 284 2.62 7.57 -0.85
N SER A 285 2.19 6.35 -0.48
CA SER A 285 2.37 5.16 -1.33
C SER A 285 1.56 5.29 -2.62
N THR A 286 2.09 4.79 -3.74
CA THR A 286 1.45 4.85 -5.06
C THR A 286 1.51 3.48 -5.75
N ALA A 287 0.34 2.89 -6.01
CA ALA A 287 0.19 1.66 -6.80
C ALA A 287 -0.62 1.99 -8.07
N SER A 288 0.06 2.20 -9.19
CA SER A 288 -0.57 2.61 -10.46
C SER A 288 -0.64 1.50 -11.50
N GLY A 289 0.13 0.43 -11.36
CA GLY A 289 0.01 -0.73 -12.22
C GLY A 289 -1.21 -1.58 -11.89
N ALA A 290 -1.80 -2.26 -12.87
CA ALA A 290 -2.82 -3.27 -12.60
C ALA A 290 -2.22 -4.40 -11.75
N ASN A 291 -2.97 -4.90 -10.76
CA ASN A 291 -2.54 -5.94 -9.82
C ASN A 291 -1.25 -5.60 -9.04
N SER A 292 -0.88 -4.32 -8.97
CA SER A 292 0.34 -3.89 -8.29
C SER A 292 0.15 -3.71 -6.78
N ALA A 293 1.25 -3.82 -6.02
CA ALA A 293 1.25 -3.61 -4.58
C ALA A 293 2.39 -2.68 -4.16
N ALA A 294 2.07 -1.51 -3.60
CA ALA A 294 3.00 -0.56 -3.01
C ALA A 294 2.78 -0.47 -1.49
N VAL A 295 3.72 -0.99 -0.69
CA VAL A 295 3.60 -1.07 0.77
C VAL A 295 4.80 -0.37 1.43
N GLY A 296 4.59 0.81 1.99
CA GLY A 296 5.61 1.62 2.65
C GLY A 296 5.42 3.11 2.44
N PHE A 297 6.10 3.94 3.25
CA PHE A 297 6.14 5.39 3.02
C PHE A 297 6.76 5.68 1.64
N GLN A 298 6.03 6.37 0.77
CA GLN A 298 6.47 6.68 -0.60
C GLN A 298 6.85 5.46 -1.46
N ALA A 299 6.37 4.26 -1.14
CA ALA A 299 6.56 3.11 -2.02
C ALA A 299 5.83 3.33 -3.35
N GLN A 300 6.44 2.95 -4.48
CA GLN A 300 5.91 3.13 -5.83
C GLN A 300 5.90 1.80 -6.59
N ALA A 301 4.73 1.28 -6.91
CA ALA A 301 4.54 0.13 -7.80
C ALA A 301 3.83 0.60 -9.08
N ALA A 302 4.60 0.92 -10.11
CA ALA A 302 4.08 1.52 -11.35
C ALA A 302 3.84 0.50 -12.47
N GLY A 303 4.56 -0.61 -12.48
CA GLY A 303 4.38 -1.68 -13.45
C GLY A 303 3.18 -2.59 -13.13
N ALA A 304 2.62 -3.23 -14.17
CA ALA A 304 1.60 -4.26 -13.96
C ALA A 304 2.20 -5.46 -13.20
N ASN A 305 1.44 -6.03 -12.26
CA ASN A 305 1.87 -7.06 -11.31
C ASN A 305 3.10 -6.68 -10.45
N ALA A 306 3.50 -5.40 -10.43
CA ALA A 306 4.69 -4.98 -9.71
C ALA A 306 4.48 -4.97 -8.19
N ALA A 307 5.52 -5.29 -7.43
CA ALA A 307 5.51 -5.27 -5.98
C ALA A 307 6.63 -4.38 -5.43
N ALA A 308 6.27 -3.27 -4.78
CA ALA A 308 7.21 -2.38 -4.10
C ALA A 308 6.94 -2.39 -2.59
N VAL A 309 7.82 -3.01 -1.80
CA VAL A 309 7.65 -3.15 -0.35
C VAL A 309 8.87 -2.58 0.38
N GLY A 310 8.64 -1.51 1.13
CA GLY A 310 9.67 -0.77 1.85
C GLY A 310 9.54 0.74 1.63
N PRO A 311 10.08 1.58 2.54
CA PRO A 311 10.03 3.02 2.34
C PRO A 311 10.81 3.42 1.08
N GLN A 312 10.17 4.16 0.17
CA GLN A 312 10.72 4.57 -1.12
C GLN A 312 11.15 3.41 -2.04
N ALA A 313 10.64 2.20 -1.83
CA ALA A 313 10.82 1.10 -2.79
C ALA A 313 10.15 1.47 -4.13
N ASN A 314 10.79 1.17 -5.26
CA ASN A 314 10.31 1.51 -6.59
C ASN A 314 10.34 0.28 -7.52
N ALA A 315 9.17 -0.27 -7.84
CA ALA A 315 8.99 -1.32 -8.83
C ALA A 315 8.22 -0.74 -10.03
N SER A 316 8.95 -0.30 -11.06
CA SER A 316 8.38 0.51 -12.16
C SER A 316 8.08 -0.23 -13.45
N ALA A 317 8.43 -1.52 -13.52
CA ALA A 317 8.35 -2.33 -14.73
C ALA A 317 7.42 -3.54 -14.57
N LEU A 318 7.07 -4.18 -15.69
CA LEU A 318 6.16 -5.35 -15.71
C LEU A 318 6.75 -6.48 -14.87
N ASP A 319 5.92 -7.08 -14.01
CA ASP A 319 6.28 -8.22 -13.14
C ASP A 319 7.56 -7.95 -12.30
N SER A 320 7.87 -6.68 -12.00
CA SER A 320 9.06 -6.32 -11.23
C SER A 320 8.79 -6.27 -9.74
N ALA A 321 9.80 -6.57 -8.92
CA ALA A 321 9.67 -6.62 -7.48
C ALA A 321 10.84 -5.92 -6.77
N ALA A 322 10.52 -4.91 -5.96
CA ALA A 322 11.46 -4.14 -5.15
C ALA A 322 11.14 -4.29 -3.67
N PHE A 323 12.00 -4.98 -2.93
CA PHE A 323 11.86 -5.26 -1.49
C PHE A 323 13.02 -4.61 -0.72
N GLY A 324 12.76 -3.50 -0.02
CA GLY A 324 13.75 -2.82 0.79
C GLY A 324 13.63 -1.29 0.73
N ASN A 325 14.29 -0.61 1.67
CA ASN A 325 14.35 0.85 1.64
C ASN A 325 15.14 1.32 0.41
N VAL A 326 14.54 2.14 -0.44
CA VAL A 326 15.13 2.65 -1.70
C VAL A 326 15.52 1.53 -2.68
N ALA A 327 14.94 0.32 -2.56
CA ALA A 327 15.14 -0.73 -3.56
C ALA A 327 14.49 -0.32 -4.89
N THR A 328 15.17 -0.55 -6.01
CA THR A 328 14.70 -0.15 -7.36
C THR A 328 14.72 -1.34 -8.32
N ALA A 329 13.54 -1.75 -8.80
CA ALA A 329 13.36 -2.78 -9.83
C ALA A 329 12.70 -2.17 -11.07
N SER A 330 13.51 -1.75 -12.04
CA SER A 330 13.10 -1.01 -13.24
C SER A 330 13.20 -1.79 -14.55
N GLY A 331 13.71 -3.02 -14.52
CA GLY A 331 13.64 -3.96 -15.64
C GLY A 331 12.38 -4.85 -15.56
N ASN A 332 11.86 -5.30 -16.71
CA ASN A 332 10.77 -6.29 -16.73
C ASN A 332 11.25 -7.59 -16.07
N PHE A 333 10.41 -8.20 -15.23
CA PHE A 333 10.73 -9.42 -14.45
C PHE A 333 11.91 -9.23 -13.46
N ALA A 334 12.32 -7.99 -13.16
CA ALA A 334 13.48 -7.72 -12.32
C ALA A 334 13.16 -7.88 -10.82
N LEU A 335 14.14 -8.35 -10.04
CA LEU A 335 14.05 -8.49 -8.59
C LEU A 335 15.15 -7.67 -7.90
N ALA A 336 14.77 -6.62 -7.17
CA ALA A 336 15.65 -5.89 -6.27
C ALA A 336 15.30 -6.20 -4.81
N LEU A 337 16.17 -6.91 -4.09
CA LEU A 337 15.98 -7.33 -2.71
C LEU A 337 17.10 -6.79 -1.81
N GLY A 338 16.83 -5.75 -1.03
CA GLY A 338 17.78 -5.15 -0.09
C GLY A 338 17.71 -3.62 -0.08
N ASN A 339 18.30 -3.00 0.95
CA ASN A 339 18.42 -1.54 0.99
C ASN A 339 19.27 -1.04 -0.20
N SER A 340 18.73 -0.11 -0.98
CA SER A 340 19.39 0.46 -2.15
C SER A 340 19.81 -0.57 -3.21
N ALA A 341 19.18 -1.76 -3.26
CA ALA A 341 19.39 -2.73 -4.32
C ALA A 341 18.84 -2.19 -5.65
N VAL A 342 19.54 -2.37 -6.76
CA VAL A 342 19.16 -1.87 -8.08
C VAL A 342 19.16 -3.01 -9.09
N SER A 343 17.98 -3.33 -9.62
CA SER A 343 17.76 -4.33 -10.67
C SER A 343 17.11 -3.65 -11.87
N SER A 344 17.90 -3.22 -12.85
CA SER A 344 17.42 -2.45 -14.02
C SER A 344 17.42 -3.22 -15.34
N GLY A 345 18.05 -4.39 -15.38
CA GLY A 345 18.04 -5.27 -16.54
C GLY A 345 16.77 -6.12 -16.63
N VAL A 346 16.41 -6.53 -17.85
CA VAL A 346 15.28 -7.47 -18.07
C VAL A 346 15.64 -8.83 -17.47
N GLY A 347 14.79 -9.37 -16.59
CA GLY A 347 15.02 -10.63 -15.88
C GLY A 347 16.22 -10.60 -14.94
N SER A 348 16.70 -9.40 -14.55
CA SER A 348 17.85 -9.28 -13.67
C SER A 348 17.48 -9.50 -12.20
N VAL A 349 18.46 -9.90 -11.39
CA VAL A 349 18.30 -10.14 -9.96
C VAL A 349 19.40 -9.42 -9.18
N ALA A 350 19.04 -8.43 -8.37
CA ALA A 350 19.91 -7.77 -7.41
C ALA A 350 19.47 -8.08 -5.97
N ALA A 351 20.18 -8.96 -5.28
CA ALA A 351 19.86 -9.38 -3.91
C ALA A 351 21.00 -9.08 -2.94
N GLY A 352 20.83 -8.07 -2.09
CA GLY A 352 21.80 -7.58 -1.13
C GLY A 352 21.72 -6.07 -1.00
N SER A 353 22.15 -5.51 0.14
CA SER A 353 22.21 -4.05 0.26
C SER A 353 23.22 -3.48 -0.74
N GLY A 354 22.82 -2.51 -1.55
CA GLY A 354 23.64 -1.93 -2.62
C GLY A 354 24.00 -2.90 -3.77
N ALA A 355 23.35 -4.06 -3.87
CA ALA A 355 23.56 -4.96 -5.01
C ALA A 355 23.06 -4.31 -6.31
N GLN A 356 23.78 -4.49 -7.42
CA GLN A 356 23.48 -3.86 -8.71
C GLN A 356 23.48 -4.91 -9.83
N ALA A 357 22.33 -5.14 -10.46
CA ALA A 357 22.16 -6.02 -11.62
C ALA A 357 21.53 -5.22 -12.78
N THR A 358 22.35 -4.61 -13.61
CA THR A 358 21.91 -3.48 -14.46
C THR A 358 21.60 -3.83 -15.92
N ASP A 359 21.95 -5.02 -16.37
CA ASP A 359 21.77 -5.48 -17.75
C ASP A 359 20.96 -6.79 -17.82
N VAL A 360 20.57 -7.21 -19.03
CA VAL A 360 19.69 -8.35 -19.29
C VAL A 360 20.23 -9.62 -18.64
N SER A 361 19.38 -10.30 -17.87
CA SER A 361 19.70 -11.54 -17.16
C SER A 361 20.90 -11.46 -16.21
N ALA A 362 21.34 -10.24 -15.83
CA ALA A 362 22.42 -10.06 -14.87
C ALA A 362 21.96 -10.50 -13.46
N THR A 363 22.83 -11.17 -12.72
CA THR A 363 22.58 -11.65 -11.37
C THR A 363 23.65 -11.15 -10.41
N ALA A 364 23.27 -10.28 -9.47
CA ALA A 364 24.13 -9.76 -8.41
C ALA A 364 23.57 -10.17 -7.03
N VAL A 365 24.25 -11.10 -6.34
CA VAL A 365 23.84 -11.61 -5.03
C VAL A 365 24.95 -11.37 -4.01
N GLY A 366 24.72 -10.46 -3.07
CA GLY A 366 25.68 -10.06 -2.04
C GLY A 366 25.63 -8.55 -1.80
N ASN A 367 26.03 -8.12 -0.61
CA ASN A 367 26.16 -6.68 -0.34
C ASN A 367 27.20 -6.07 -1.30
N ASN A 368 26.84 -4.98 -1.98
CA ASN A 368 27.65 -4.33 -3.01
C ASN A 368 28.10 -5.26 -4.16
N ALA A 369 27.44 -6.41 -4.39
CA ALA A 369 27.69 -7.22 -5.59
C ALA A 369 27.26 -6.43 -6.84
N THR A 370 28.04 -6.50 -7.91
CA THR A 370 27.85 -5.69 -9.13
C THR A 370 27.92 -6.59 -10.36
N ALA A 371 26.80 -6.81 -11.03
CA ALA A 371 26.68 -7.49 -12.32
C ALA A 371 26.15 -6.49 -13.37
N THR A 372 27.02 -6.03 -14.27
CA THR A 372 26.75 -4.85 -15.12
C THR A 372 26.66 -5.12 -16.61
N ALA A 373 26.89 -6.36 -17.03
CA ALA A 373 26.81 -6.80 -18.41
C ALA A 373 25.79 -7.94 -18.57
N ALA A 374 25.36 -8.19 -19.81
CA ALA A 374 24.39 -9.23 -20.13
C ALA A 374 24.85 -10.62 -19.64
N SER A 375 23.94 -11.36 -19.02
CA SER A 375 24.17 -12.69 -18.43
C SER A 375 25.27 -12.75 -17.36
N ALA A 376 25.79 -11.61 -16.89
CA ALA A 376 26.85 -11.58 -15.91
C ALA A 376 26.35 -12.05 -14.52
N SER A 377 27.18 -12.81 -13.81
CA SER A 377 26.85 -13.38 -12.50
C SER A 377 27.87 -12.98 -11.44
N ALA A 378 27.51 -12.08 -10.53
CA ALA A 378 28.31 -11.66 -9.39
C ALA A 378 27.72 -12.17 -8.07
N LEU A 379 28.34 -13.18 -7.46
CA LEU A 379 27.87 -13.81 -6.23
C LEU A 379 28.92 -13.66 -5.11
N GLY A 380 28.68 -12.74 -4.18
CA GLY A 380 29.53 -12.49 -3.02
C GLY A 380 29.58 -11.02 -2.61
N LEU A 381 30.01 -10.76 -1.36
CA LEU A 381 30.25 -9.40 -0.87
C LEU A 381 31.29 -8.69 -1.75
N GLY A 382 30.88 -7.62 -2.44
CA GLY A 382 31.72 -6.85 -3.35
C GLY A 382 32.22 -7.62 -4.58
N ALA A 383 31.55 -8.71 -5.00
CA ALA A 383 31.87 -9.39 -6.25
C ALA A 383 31.50 -8.50 -7.45
N THR A 384 32.34 -8.46 -8.48
CA THR A 384 32.13 -7.65 -9.69
C THR A 384 32.21 -8.53 -10.94
N ALA A 385 31.12 -8.60 -11.71
CA ALA A 385 31.04 -9.22 -13.02
C ALA A 385 30.63 -8.14 -14.05
N SER A 386 31.56 -7.73 -14.92
CA SER A 386 31.35 -6.61 -15.86
C SER A 386 31.60 -7.00 -17.32
N GLY A 387 31.90 -8.27 -17.61
CA GLY A 387 31.95 -8.80 -18.96
C GLY A 387 30.67 -9.56 -19.32
N ILE A 388 30.36 -9.66 -20.61
CA ILE A 388 29.25 -10.47 -21.10
C ILE A 388 29.50 -11.94 -20.76
N ASP A 389 28.48 -12.64 -20.25
CA ASP A 389 28.58 -14.04 -19.81
C ASP A 389 29.68 -14.28 -18.73
N SER A 390 30.10 -13.24 -18.00
CA SER A 390 31.16 -13.37 -16.99
C SER A 390 30.62 -13.85 -15.65
N THR A 391 31.44 -14.58 -14.89
CA THR A 391 31.08 -15.16 -13.59
C THR A 391 32.11 -14.76 -12.52
N ALA A 392 31.68 -14.08 -11.47
CA ALA A 392 32.48 -13.71 -10.30
C ALA A 392 31.86 -14.32 -9.03
N LEU A 393 32.51 -15.31 -8.41
CA LEU A 393 32.01 -16.04 -7.24
C LEU A 393 32.97 -15.93 -6.05
N GLY A 394 32.60 -15.13 -5.04
CA GLY A 394 33.34 -14.98 -3.78
C GLY A 394 33.58 -13.52 -3.38
N PHE A 395 34.09 -13.31 -2.17
CA PHE A 395 34.40 -11.97 -1.64
C PHE A 395 35.40 -11.22 -2.52
N GLY A 396 35.02 -10.04 -3.00
CA GLY A 396 35.89 -9.14 -3.80
C GLY A 396 36.42 -9.77 -5.10
N THR A 397 35.70 -10.73 -5.67
CA THR A 397 36.04 -11.33 -6.97
C THR A 397 35.79 -10.35 -8.12
N VAL A 398 36.59 -10.45 -9.19
CA VAL A 398 36.50 -9.55 -10.34
C VAL A 398 36.55 -10.35 -11.65
N ALA A 399 35.47 -10.35 -12.42
CA ALA A 399 35.35 -10.94 -13.75
C ALA A 399 34.92 -9.86 -14.77
N ASN A 400 35.89 -9.10 -15.29
CA ASN A 400 35.63 -7.85 -16.05
C ASN A 400 35.66 -8.02 -17.57
N ALA A 401 35.96 -9.20 -18.07
CA ALA A 401 36.06 -9.47 -19.50
C ALA A 401 35.01 -10.50 -19.93
N ASP A 402 34.67 -10.51 -21.21
CA ASP A 402 33.63 -11.40 -21.72
C ASP A 402 34.07 -12.87 -21.58
N ASN A 403 33.10 -13.72 -21.25
CA ASN A 403 33.28 -15.15 -20.96
C ASN A 403 34.31 -15.42 -19.84
N SER A 404 34.64 -14.44 -19.00
CA SER A 404 35.63 -14.63 -17.94
C SER A 404 35.02 -15.24 -16.68
N THR A 405 35.76 -16.13 -16.03
CA THR A 405 35.31 -16.82 -14.81
C THR A 405 36.31 -16.61 -13.68
N ALA A 406 35.91 -15.91 -12.62
CA ALA A 406 36.68 -15.70 -11.39
C ALA A 406 35.98 -16.35 -10.19
N VAL A 407 36.65 -17.29 -9.53
CA VAL A 407 36.10 -18.01 -8.37
C VAL A 407 37.10 -18.04 -7.24
N GLY A 408 36.69 -17.59 -6.05
CA GLY A 408 37.51 -17.57 -4.83
C GLY A 408 37.87 -16.16 -4.37
N ARG A 409 38.12 -15.98 -3.07
CA ARG A 409 38.37 -14.65 -2.46
C ARG A 409 39.43 -13.86 -3.23
N GLN A 410 39.06 -12.68 -3.74
CA GLN A 410 39.92 -11.77 -4.51
C GLN A 410 40.50 -12.37 -5.82
N ALA A 411 39.89 -13.41 -6.38
CA ALA A 411 40.25 -13.89 -7.73
C ALA A 411 39.92 -12.83 -8.79
N ARG A 412 40.75 -12.74 -9.84
CA ARG A 412 40.64 -11.74 -10.92
C ARG A 412 40.78 -12.41 -12.28
N ALA A 413 39.70 -12.42 -13.06
CA ALA A 413 39.68 -12.85 -14.46
C ALA A 413 39.39 -11.63 -15.35
N THR A 414 40.45 -10.96 -15.83
CA THR A 414 40.36 -9.68 -16.55
C THR A 414 40.72 -9.80 -18.04
N GLY A 415 41.11 -10.98 -18.51
CA GLY A 415 41.29 -11.25 -19.94
C GLY A 415 40.06 -11.91 -20.58
N LEU A 416 39.87 -11.74 -21.89
CA LEU A 416 38.80 -12.38 -22.65
C LEU A 416 38.90 -13.92 -22.54
N ASN A 417 37.78 -14.62 -22.29
CA ASN A 417 37.74 -16.07 -22.09
C ASN A 417 38.66 -16.59 -20.97
N SER A 418 39.06 -15.73 -20.03
CA SER A 418 40.03 -16.10 -18.99
C SER A 418 39.36 -16.83 -17.82
N THR A 419 40.06 -17.77 -17.19
CA THR A 419 39.61 -18.46 -15.97
C THR A 419 40.59 -18.23 -14.83
N ALA A 420 40.11 -17.78 -13.67
CA ALA A 420 40.87 -17.59 -12.44
C ALA A 420 40.15 -18.28 -11.27
N LEU A 421 40.60 -19.46 -10.86
CA LEU A 421 40.01 -20.26 -9.78
C LEU A 421 41.00 -20.41 -8.62
N GLY A 422 40.76 -19.70 -7.51
CA GLY A 422 41.59 -19.75 -6.32
C GLY A 422 41.71 -18.39 -5.62
N ARG A 423 42.05 -18.40 -4.33
CA ARG A 423 42.27 -17.16 -3.56
C ARG A 423 43.38 -16.33 -4.23
N GLY A 424 43.03 -15.14 -4.70
CA GLY A 424 43.98 -14.22 -5.34
C GLY A 424 44.55 -14.69 -6.67
N ALA A 425 43.95 -15.70 -7.33
CA ALA A 425 44.34 -16.12 -8.68
C ALA A 425 44.11 -14.98 -9.68
N GLN A 426 45.00 -14.78 -10.64
CA GLN A 426 44.97 -13.68 -11.61
C GLN A 426 45.20 -14.17 -13.04
N SER A 427 44.14 -14.11 -13.83
CA SER A 427 44.16 -14.45 -15.25
C SER A 427 43.86 -13.19 -16.06
N SER A 428 44.90 -12.59 -16.61
CA SER A 428 44.84 -11.21 -17.14
C SER A 428 44.91 -11.12 -18.66
N ALA A 429 45.16 -12.22 -19.36
CA ALA A 429 45.34 -12.27 -20.80
C ALA A 429 44.23 -13.08 -21.50
N VAL A 430 44.18 -13.01 -22.83
CA VAL A 430 43.17 -13.73 -23.61
C VAL A 430 43.40 -15.23 -23.47
N ASN A 431 42.32 -15.99 -23.22
CA ASN A 431 42.32 -17.44 -23.01
C ASN A 431 43.24 -17.94 -21.87
N SER A 432 43.70 -17.06 -20.97
CA SER A 432 44.61 -17.47 -19.90
C SER A 432 43.86 -18.24 -18.80
N ILE A 433 44.54 -19.18 -18.14
CA ILE A 433 43.98 -20.02 -17.07
C ILE A 433 44.89 -19.96 -15.84
N SER A 434 44.35 -19.53 -14.71
CA SER A 434 45.01 -19.55 -13.39
C SER A 434 44.21 -20.43 -12.44
N LEU A 435 44.75 -21.59 -12.05
CA LEU A 435 44.10 -22.55 -11.16
C LEU A 435 44.95 -22.77 -9.91
N GLY A 436 44.50 -22.18 -8.81
CA GLY A 436 45.01 -22.31 -7.46
C GLY A 436 45.46 -20.99 -6.84
N ALA A 437 45.86 -21.01 -5.57
CA ALA A 437 46.04 -19.79 -4.77
C ALA A 437 47.22 -18.94 -5.28
N GLY A 438 46.97 -17.65 -5.52
CA GLY A 438 47.99 -16.69 -5.96
C GLY A 438 48.53 -16.86 -7.37
N THR A 439 48.09 -17.90 -8.11
CA THR A 439 48.56 -18.18 -9.48
C THR A 439 48.34 -16.99 -10.42
N ARG A 440 49.26 -16.79 -11.37
CA ARG A 440 49.28 -15.62 -12.29
C ARG A 440 49.56 -16.07 -13.72
N ALA A 441 48.53 -16.10 -14.56
CA ALA A 441 48.63 -16.33 -15.99
C ALA A 441 48.42 -14.99 -16.72
N THR A 442 49.49 -14.44 -17.30
CA THR A 442 49.48 -13.09 -17.90
C THR A 442 49.88 -13.06 -19.38
N GLY A 443 50.23 -14.20 -19.96
CA GLY A 443 50.44 -14.34 -21.41
C GLY A 443 49.19 -14.87 -22.11
N ILE A 444 49.06 -14.60 -23.41
CA ILE A 444 47.94 -15.10 -24.21
C ILE A 444 47.99 -16.63 -24.23
N ASN A 445 46.85 -17.30 -24.04
CA ASN A 445 46.74 -18.75 -23.97
C ASN A 445 47.58 -19.40 -22.84
N SER A 446 48.10 -18.62 -21.88
CA SER A 446 48.96 -19.17 -20.85
C SER A 446 48.18 -19.90 -19.75
N VAL A 447 48.79 -20.93 -19.16
CA VAL A 447 48.18 -21.77 -18.12
C VAL A 447 49.10 -21.80 -16.91
N TYR A 448 48.60 -21.43 -15.74
CA TYR A 448 49.25 -21.63 -14.45
C TYR A 448 48.37 -22.52 -13.56
N LEU A 449 48.82 -23.74 -13.27
CA LEU A 449 48.20 -24.66 -12.32
C LEU A 449 49.07 -24.86 -11.08
N GLY A 450 48.54 -24.64 -9.88
CA GLY A 450 49.22 -24.91 -8.61
C GLY A 450 49.10 -23.77 -7.60
N SER A 451 50.21 -23.19 -7.17
CA SER A 451 50.19 -22.10 -6.19
C SER A 451 51.36 -21.15 -6.38
N SER A 452 51.15 -19.85 -6.22
CA SER A 452 52.25 -18.87 -6.18
C SER A 452 52.28 -18.19 -4.82
N THR A 453 53.46 -18.17 -4.22
CA THR A 453 53.79 -17.44 -3.00
C THR A 453 54.79 -16.30 -3.26
N PHE A 454 55.55 -16.36 -4.37
CA PHE A 454 56.62 -15.41 -4.73
C PHE A 454 56.33 -14.53 -5.96
N ALA A 455 55.07 -14.26 -6.31
CA ALA A 455 54.68 -13.44 -7.47
C ALA A 455 55.21 -13.96 -8.84
N THR A 456 55.56 -15.24 -8.89
CA THR A 456 55.88 -15.99 -10.12
C THR A 456 54.68 -16.09 -11.05
N SER A 457 54.91 -16.31 -12.34
CA SER A 457 53.85 -16.30 -13.36
C SER A 457 54.17 -17.17 -14.59
N ALA A 458 53.11 -17.62 -15.25
CA ALA A 458 53.14 -18.05 -16.64
C ALA A 458 52.83 -16.80 -17.50
N SER A 459 53.88 -16.03 -17.80
CA SER A 459 53.76 -14.70 -18.43
C SER A 459 54.04 -14.69 -19.92
N GLY A 460 54.69 -15.72 -20.46
CA GLY A 460 54.85 -15.87 -21.91
C GLY A 460 53.55 -16.31 -22.60
N ASP A 461 53.42 -15.99 -23.88
CA ASP A 461 52.33 -16.50 -24.71
C ASP A 461 52.45 -18.02 -24.87
N ASN A 462 51.33 -18.74 -24.80
CA ASN A 462 51.25 -20.20 -24.74
C ASN A 462 52.07 -20.84 -23.60
N ALA A 463 52.56 -20.06 -22.62
CA ALA A 463 53.38 -20.59 -21.55
C ALA A 463 52.57 -21.48 -20.60
N ILE A 464 53.19 -22.57 -20.14
CA ILE A 464 52.57 -23.54 -19.22
C ILE A 464 53.41 -23.60 -17.95
N GLY A 465 52.84 -23.17 -16.83
CA GLY A 465 53.38 -23.33 -15.48
C GLY A 465 52.57 -24.35 -14.68
N ILE A 466 53.17 -25.44 -14.21
CA ILE A 466 52.50 -26.44 -13.35
C ILE A 466 53.32 -26.70 -12.09
N GLY A 467 52.88 -26.19 -10.94
CA GLY A 467 53.58 -26.41 -9.67
C GLY A 467 53.44 -25.26 -8.69
N THR A 468 54.31 -25.27 -7.69
CA THR A 468 54.43 -24.18 -6.72
C THR A 468 55.58 -23.28 -7.12
N ASP A 469 55.31 -21.98 -7.25
CA ASP A 469 56.33 -20.96 -7.53
C ASP A 469 57.09 -21.17 -8.84
N VAL A 470 56.35 -21.52 -9.89
CA VAL A 470 56.84 -21.74 -11.25
C VAL A 470 56.96 -20.43 -12.04
N THR A 471 58.06 -20.27 -12.78
CA THR A 471 58.26 -19.18 -13.74
C THR A 471 58.34 -19.74 -15.16
N ALA A 472 57.36 -19.39 -16.00
CA ALA A 472 57.38 -19.65 -17.45
C ALA A 472 57.21 -18.30 -18.16
N SER A 473 58.32 -17.63 -18.48
CA SER A 473 58.29 -16.19 -18.76
C SER A 473 58.24 -15.79 -20.23
N ASP A 474 58.60 -16.69 -21.14
CA ASP A 474 58.70 -16.43 -22.57
C ASP A 474 57.76 -17.32 -23.40
N ALA A 475 57.62 -17.00 -24.69
CA ALA A 475 56.71 -17.70 -25.59
C ALA A 475 56.97 -19.21 -25.63
N ASP A 476 55.90 -20.00 -25.55
CA ASP A 476 55.90 -21.46 -25.59
C ASP A 476 56.76 -22.13 -24.49
N ALA A 477 57.10 -21.39 -23.42
CA ALA A 477 57.86 -21.92 -22.30
C ALA A 477 57.03 -22.87 -21.43
N ILE A 478 57.60 -24.01 -21.05
CA ILE A 478 56.97 -25.01 -20.17
C ILE A 478 57.81 -25.15 -18.92
N ALA A 479 57.27 -24.76 -17.77
CA ALA A 479 57.87 -24.98 -16.47
C ALA A 479 56.96 -25.85 -15.60
N MET A 480 57.46 -26.98 -15.10
CA MET A 480 56.70 -27.90 -14.27
C MET A 480 57.51 -28.39 -13.07
N GLY A 481 56.98 -28.24 -11.85
CA GLY A 481 57.67 -28.61 -10.61
C GLY A 481 57.79 -27.42 -9.66
N ARG A 482 58.16 -27.67 -8.40
CA ARG A 482 58.37 -26.57 -7.46
C ARG A 482 59.60 -25.76 -7.87
N ASP A 483 59.50 -24.44 -7.90
CA ASP A 483 60.57 -23.50 -8.25
C ASP A 483 61.22 -23.74 -9.65
N SER A 484 60.50 -24.38 -10.58
CA SER A 484 61.02 -24.58 -11.95
C SER A 484 60.97 -23.28 -12.75
N GLN A 485 61.99 -23.03 -13.57
CA GLN A 485 62.18 -21.80 -14.33
C GLN A 485 62.42 -22.10 -15.82
N ALA A 486 61.46 -21.82 -16.67
CA ALA A 486 61.63 -21.78 -18.13
C ALA A 486 61.55 -20.32 -18.57
N THR A 487 62.70 -19.69 -18.81
CA THR A 487 62.78 -18.23 -18.96
C THR A 487 63.09 -17.75 -20.37
N ALA A 488 63.08 -18.64 -21.36
CA ALA A 488 63.35 -18.34 -22.76
C ALA A 488 62.32 -19.02 -23.68
N THR A 489 62.30 -18.61 -24.95
CA THR A 489 61.37 -19.14 -25.96
C THR A 489 61.55 -20.65 -26.16
N ASN A 490 60.44 -21.40 -26.21
CA ASN A 490 60.41 -22.87 -26.32
C ASN A 490 61.17 -23.63 -25.22
N ALA A 491 61.55 -22.97 -24.12
CA ALA A 491 62.31 -23.59 -23.05
C ALA A 491 61.45 -24.57 -22.24
N ILE A 492 62.00 -25.72 -21.87
CA ILE A 492 61.30 -26.75 -21.10
C ILE A 492 62.06 -27.03 -19.80
N ALA A 493 61.51 -26.63 -18.66
CA ALA A 493 62.02 -26.92 -17.33
C ALA A 493 61.05 -27.84 -16.57
N VAL A 494 61.40 -29.10 -16.34
CA VAL A 494 60.54 -30.09 -15.67
C VAL A 494 61.25 -30.74 -14.50
N GLY A 495 60.92 -30.37 -13.28
CA GLY A 495 61.49 -30.92 -12.05
C GLY A 495 61.65 -29.85 -10.98
N LEU A 496 61.92 -30.31 -9.76
CA LEU A 496 62.20 -29.44 -8.62
C LEU A 496 63.43 -28.56 -8.92
N GLN A 497 63.28 -27.23 -8.90
CA GLN A 497 64.37 -26.28 -9.15
C GLN A 497 65.08 -26.47 -10.50
N SER A 498 64.40 -27.06 -11.49
CA SER A 498 64.92 -27.12 -12.86
C SER A 498 64.94 -25.73 -13.49
N ALA A 499 65.93 -25.43 -14.32
CA ALA A 499 66.10 -24.13 -14.95
C ALA A 499 66.52 -24.27 -16.42
N ALA A 500 65.63 -23.90 -17.34
CA ALA A 500 65.90 -23.79 -18.76
C ALA A 500 65.95 -22.30 -19.14
N LEU A 501 67.17 -21.77 -19.24
CA LEU A 501 67.45 -20.33 -19.29
C LEU A 501 67.68 -19.78 -20.70
N SER A 502 67.89 -20.67 -21.68
CA SER A 502 68.16 -20.34 -23.08
C SER A 502 67.14 -20.93 -24.05
N ALA A 503 67.02 -20.33 -25.24
CA ALA A 503 66.02 -20.72 -26.24
C ALA A 503 66.16 -22.18 -26.67
N ASP A 504 65.01 -22.85 -26.86
CA ASP A 504 64.91 -24.26 -27.24
C ASP A 504 65.60 -25.25 -26.27
N SER A 505 66.00 -24.81 -25.06
CA SER A 505 66.72 -25.65 -24.11
C SER A 505 65.77 -26.50 -23.24
N VAL A 506 66.26 -27.67 -22.79
CA VAL A 506 65.46 -28.66 -22.07
C VAL A 506 66.18 -29.08 -20.77
N ALA A 507 65.67 -28.66 -19.62
CA ALA A 507 66.13 -29.05 -18.30
C ALA A 507 65.09 -29.95 -17.62
N ILE A 508 65.36 -31.25 -17.46
CA ILE A 508 64.44 -32.21 -16.85
C ILE A 508 65.10 -32.89 -15.65
N GLY A 509 64.55 -32.71 -14.45
CA GLY A 509 65.00 -33.34 -13.21
C GLY A 509 65.31 -32.32 -12.11
N THR A 510 65.68 -32.83 -10.93
CA THR A 510 65.91 -31.98 -9.76
C THR A 510 67.20 -31.18 -9.92
N GLY A 511 67.11 -29.85 -9.94
CA GLY A 511 68.27 -28.97 -10.09
C GLY A 511 68.99 -29.07 -11.43
N ALA A 512 68.33 -29.60 -12.48
CA ALA A 512 68.88 -29.59 -13.84
C ALA A 512 68.90 -28.15 -14.38
N ILE A 513 70.01 -27.72 -14.99
CA ILE A 513 70.18 -26.36 -15.52
C ILE A 513 70.66 -26.42 -16.97
N THR A 514 69.99 -25.71 -17.87
CA THR A 514 70.45 -25.45 -19.23
C THR A 514 70.57 -23.94 -19.46
N ASP A 515 71.73 -23.50 -19.92
CA ASP A 515 72.02 -22.10 -20.24
C ASP A 515 72.60 -21.93 -21.67
N GLY A 516 72.94 -23.04 -22.34
CA GLY A 516 73.23 -23.03 -23.77
C GLY A 516 71.96 -23.11 -24.63
N GLY A 517 71.96 -22.48 -25.81
CA GLY A 517 70.87 -22.60 -26.77
C GLY A 517 70.71 -24.04 -27.25
N LYS A 518 69.48 -24.56 -27.31
CA LYS A 518 69.19 -25.98 -27.68
C LYS A 518 69.88 -27.02 -26.78
N ALA A 519 70.39 -26.63 -25.60
CA ALA A 519 71.05 -27.55 -24.68
C ALA A 519 70.03 -28.45 -23.96
N VAL A 520 70.48 -29.63 -23.52
CA VAL A 520 69.64 -30.64 -22.84
C VAL A 520 70.32 -31.10 -21.56
N ALA A 521 69.69 -30.89 -20.40
CA ALA A 521 70.12 -31.43 -19.12
C ALA A 521 69.04 -32.36 -18.54
N ILE A 522 69.32 -33.64 -18.34
CA ILE A 522 68.32 -34.62 -17.84
C ILE A 522 68.85 -35.42 -16.65
N GLY A 523 68.27 -35.24 -15.47
CA GLY A 523 68.58 -35.98 -14.23
C GLY A 523 68.81 -35.06 -13.02
N PHE A 524 69.59 -35.49 -12.04
CA PHE A 524 69.83 -34.72 -10.81
C PHE A 524 71.07 -33.82 -10.97
N GLY A 525 70.90 -32.51 -10.78
CA GLY A 525 72.01 -31.55 -10.73
C GLY A 525 72.83 -31.38 -12.01
N ASN A 526 72.35 -31.87 -13.16
CA ASN A 526 73.06 -31.75 -14.44
C ASN A 526 73.07 -30.32 -14.94
N GLN A 527 74.17 -29.91 -15.57
CA GLN A 527 74.34 -28.56 -16.10
C GLN A 527 74.85 -28.60 -17.54
N ALA A 528 74.13 -27.98 -18.47
CA ALA A 528 74.53 -27.84 -19.87
C ALA A 528 74.59 -26.35 -20.27
N TYR A 529 75.80 -25.80 -20.32
CA TYR A 529 76.08 -24.38 -20.63
C TYR A 529 76.47 -24.13 -22.09
N GLY A 530 76.96 -25.16 -22.80
CA GLY A 530 77.32 -25.01 -24.21
C GLY A 530 76.10 -25.09 -25.14
N ASP A 531 76.15 -24.37 -26.26
CA ASP A 531 75.09 -24.46 -27.29
C ASP A 531 75.00 -25.89 -27.83
N GLY A 532 73.81 -26.48 -27.82
CA GLY A 532 73.56 -27.86 -28.21
C GLY A 532 74.21 -28.91 -27.30
N ALA A 533 74.73 -28.52 -26.13
CA ALA A 533 75.34 -29.45 -25.18
C ALA A 533 74.29 -30.36 -24.51
N VAL A 534 74.68 -31.58 -24.17
CA VAL A 534 73.81 -32.60 -23.59
C VAL A 534 74.46 -33.18 -22.32
N ALA A 535 73.82 -33.02 -21.17
CA ALA A 535 74.24 -33.57 -19.88
C ALA A 535 73.15 -34.48 -19.28
N ILE A 536 73.41 -35.78 -19.18
CA ILE A 536 72.42 -36.76 -18.70
C ILE A 536 72.98 -37.57 -17.52
N GLY A 537 72.25 -37.68 -16.41
CA GLY A 537 72.64 -38.52 -15.26
C GLY A 537 72.61 -37.82 -13.90
N ASP A 538 73.63 -38.01 -13.06
CA ASP A 538 73.64 -37.55 -11.65
C ASP A 538 75.06 -37.36 -11.06
N PRO A 539 75.54 -36.12 -10.89
CA PRO A 539 75.40 -34.97 -11.78
C PRO A 539 76.45 -35.02 -12.90
N SER A 540 76.19 -34.37 -14.03
CA SER A 540 77.12 -34.21 -15.15
C SER A 540 77.12 -32.76 -15.65
N TYR A 541 78.27 -32.31 -16.16
CA TYR A 541 78.53 -30.93 -16.56
C TYR A 541 79.04 -30.87 -18.01
N ALA A 542 78.31 -30.21 -18.90
CA ALA A 542 78.72 -29.97 -20.29
C ALA A 542 78.80 -28.46 -20.56
N SER A 543 79.98 -27.94 -20.89
CA SER A 543 80.17 -26.51 -21.20
C SER A 543 80.64 -26.22 -22.63
N GLY A 544 81.16 -27.22 -23.35
CA GLY A 544 81.52 -27.06 -24.76
C GLY A 544 80.32 -27.09 -25.69
N THR A 545 80.44 -26.45 -26.85
CA THR A 545 79.41 -26.45 -27.91
C THR A 545 79.23 -27.86 -28.44
N GLY A 546 78.00 -28.38 -28.42
CA GLY A 546 77.68 -29.75 -28.84
C GLY A 546 78.29 -30.85 -27.96
N ALA A 547 78.81 -30.51 -26.77
CA ALA A 547 79.43 -31.46 -25.86
C ALA A 547 78.40 -32.46 -25.32
N PHE A 548 78.77 -33.75 -25.22
CA PHE A 548 77.93 -34.78 -24.61
C PHE A 548 78.60 -35.36 -23.37
N THR A 549 77.85 -35.47 -22.29
CA THR A 549 78.27 -36.15 -21.06
C THR A 549 77.10 -36.94 -20.48
N GLY A 550 77.40 -38.16 -20.00
CA GLY A 550 76.39 -39.11 -19.53
C GLY A 550 76.90 -39.92 -18.35
N GLY A 551 76.11 -40.10 -17.29
CA GLY A 551 76.47 -40.91 -16.11
C GLY A 551 76.60 -40.07 -14.83
N ALA A 552 77.62 -40.33 -14.02
CA ALA A 552 77.79 -39.68 -12.72
C ALA A 552 79.15 -38.98 -12.60
N ASN A 553 79.13 -37.72 -12.20
CA ASN A 553 80.28 -36.82 -12.02
C ASN A 553 81.13 -36.61 -13.28
N ASN A 554 80.52 -36.60 -14.46
CA ASN A 554 81.23 -36.45 -15.72
C ASN A 554 81.28 -34.99 -16.18
N ILE A 555 82.42 -34.57 -16.74
CA ILE A 555 82.67 -33.19 -17.19
C ILE A 555 83.11 -33.21 -18.65
N ALA A 556 82.43 -32.46 -19.51
CA ALA A 556 82.78 -32.24 -20.90
C ALA A 556 82.90 -30.74 -21.18
N ASN A 557 84.14 -30.25 -21.32
CA ASN A 557 84.43 -28.81 -21.49
C ASN A 557 84.92 -28.43 -22.89
N SER A 558 85.11 -29.40 -23.79
CA SER A 558 85.53 -29.15 -25.17
C SER A 558 84.34 -29.19 -26.11
N ASP A 559 84.44 -28.48 -27.23
CA ASP A 559 83.45 -28.57 -28.30
C ASP A 559 83.45 -29.97 -28.93
N GLY A 560 82.26 -30.51 -29.20
CA GLY A 560 82.08 -31.86 -29.77
C GLY A 560 82.09 -33.00 -28.74
N THR A 561 82.05 -34.24 -29.26
CA THR A 561 81.93 -35.48 -28.45
C THR A 561 83.21 -35.87 -27.74
#